data_AF-A0A1V2Q349-F1
#
_entry.id   AF-A0A1V2Q349-F1
#
_cell.length_a   1.000
_cell.length_b   1.000
_cell.length_c   1.000
_cell.angle_alpha   90.00
_cell.angle_beta   90.00
_cell.angle_gamma   90.00
#
_symmetry.space_group_name_H-M   'P 1'
#
loop_
_entity.id
_entity.type
_entity.pdbx_description
1 polymer ?
#
loop_
_entity_poly.entity_id
_entity_poly.type
_entity_poly.pdbx_seq_one_letter_code
_entity_poly.pdbx_strand_id
1 'polypeptide(L)'
;MDAARMLDEVVDTQLPLLASFDEQRRRRSANYLAELVKLAQDYRYFANGWIDAKELERRGKDAMSELIRLREDPSARLVSD
;
A
#
# COMPACT_ATOMS: atom_id res chain seq x y z
N MET A 1 -2.16 -11.33 -15.13
CA MET A 1 -2.31 -9.86 -15.08
C MET A 1 -3.24 -9.39 -13.97
N ASP A 2 -3.83 -10.30 -13.18
CA ASP A 2 -4.92 -9.98 -12.25
C ASP A 2 -4.48 -9.27 -10.97
N ALA A 3 -3.23 -9.44 -10.53
CA ALA A 3 -2.74 -8.86 -9.27
C ALA A 3 -2.67 -7.34 -9.28
N ALA A 4 -2.20 -6.72 -10.39
CA ALA A 4 -2.13 -5.26 -10.49
C ALA A 4 -3.54 -4.64 -10.48
N ARG A 5 -4.49 -5.27 -11.19
CA ARG A 5 -5.88 -4.84 -11.23
C ARG A 5 -6.56 -4.97 -9.86
N MET A 6 -6.32 -6.07 -9.16
CA MET A 6 -6.83 -6.27 -7.80
C MET A 6 -6.30 -5.22 -6.83
N LEU A 7 -5.04 -4.78 -6.99
CA LEU A 7 -4.47 -3.69 -6.18
C LEU A 7 -5.08 -2.33 -6.53
N ASP A 8 -5.34 -2.07 -7.82
CA ASP A 8 -6.03 -0.85 -8.26
C ASP A 8 -7.45 -0.76 -7.65
N GLU A 9 -8.19 -1.87 -7.62
CA GLU A 9 -9.53 -1.92 -7.01
C GLU A 9 -9.51 -1.64 -5.49
N VAL A 10 -8.48 -2.10 -4.78
CA VAL A 10 -8.30 -1.78 -3.35
C VAL A 10 -8.00 -0.30 -3.15
N VAL A 11 -7.14 0.29 -3.99
CA VAL A 11 -6.82 1.73 -3.94
C VAL A 11 -8.07 2.56 -4.18
N ASP A 12 -8.86 2.24 -5.21
CA ASP A 12 -10.11 2.92 -5.54
C ASP A 12 -11.16 2.84 -4.43
N THR A 13 -11.21 1.72 -3.71
CA THR A 13 -12.14 1.53 -2.58
C THR A 13 -11.71 2.34 -1.35
N GLN A 14 -10.41 2.48 -1.11
CA GLN A 14 -9.89 3.15 0.09
C GLN A 14 -9.75 4.68 -0.07
N LEU A 15 -9.59 5.19 -1.29
CA LEU A 15 -9.48 6.62 -1.60
C LEU A 15 -10.63 7.48 -1.03
N PRO A 16 -11.91 7.12 -1.20
CA PRO A 16 -13.03 7.91 -0.65
C PRO A 16 -13.05 7.96 0.88
N LEU A 17 -12.58 6.90 1.56
CA LEU A 17 -12.53 6.82 3.02
C LEU A 17 -11.52 7.82 3.62
N LEU A 18 -10.53 8.25 2.83
CA LEU A 18 -9.48 9.16 3.30
C LEU A 18 -9.94 10.60 3.39
N ALA A 19 -10.93 10.97 2.57
CA ALA A 19 -11.49 12.32 2.56
C ALA A 19 -12.17 12.66 3.89
N SER A 20 -12.69 11.65 4.60
CA SER A 20 -13.37 11.80 5.90
C SER A 20 -12.45 11.76 7.12
N PHE A 21 -11.13 11.61 6.94
CA PHE A 21 -10.21 11.44 8.07
C PHE A 21 -9.53 12.74 8.51
N ASP A 22 -9.35 12.87 9.82
CA ASP A 22 -8.53 13.88 10.49
C ASP A 22 -7.08 13.81 9.97
N GLU A 23 -6.33 14.92 10.02
CA GLU A 23 -5.05 15.08 9.32
C GLU A 23 -4.01 13.96 9.61
N GLN A 24 -3.90 13.51 10.85
CA GLN A 24 -3.03 12.38 11.22
C GLN A 24 -3.51 11.04 10.64
N ARG A 25 -4.82 10.78 10.61
CA ARG A 25 -5.38 9.57 9.99
C ARG A 25 -5.22 9.63 8.46
N ARG A 26 -5.42 10.81 7.87
CA ARG A 26 -5.22 11.04 6.44
C ARG A 26 -3.79 10.77 6.00
N ARG A 27 -2.79 11.26 6.76
CA ARG A 27 -1.37 11.01 6.46
C ARG A 27 -1.01 9.54 6.56
N ARG A 28 -1.51 8.82 7.57
CA ARG A 28 -1.31 7.37 7.70
C ARG A 28 -1.90 6.61 6.53
N SER A 29 -3.14 6.92 6.18
CA SER A 29 -3.79 6.26 5.06
C SER A 29 -3.18 6.60 3.71
N ALA A 30 -2.65 7.82 3.54
CA ALA A 30 -1.89 8.19 2.35
C ALA A 30 -0.60 7.36 2.22
N ASN A 31 0.13 7.12 3.32
CA ASN A 31 1.30 6.24 3.32
C ASN A 31 0.92 4.80 2.96
N TYR A 32 -0.19 4.30 3.53
CA TYR A 32 -0.69 2.95 3.23
C TYR A 32 -1.07 2.80 1.75
N LEU A 33 -1.80 3.77 1.18
CA LEU A 33 -2.13 3.80 -0.24
C LEU A 33 -0.89 3.91 -1.12
N ALA A 34 0.08 4.73 -0.73
CA ALA A 34 1.32 4.89 -1.49
C ALA A 34 2.08 3.55 -1.63
N GLU A 35 2.13 2.75 -0.56
CA GLU A 35 2.75 1.43 -0.64
C GLU A 35 1.94 0.43 -1.48
N LEU A 36 0.61 0.46 -1.44
CA LEU A 36 -0.21 -0.35 -2.35
C LEU A 36 -0.02 0.03 -3.82
N VAL A 37 0.05 1.33 -4.13
CA VAL A 37 0.30 1.83 -5.49
C VAL A 37 1.69 1.43 -5.99
N LYS A 38 2.72 1.53 -5.13
CA LYS A 38 4.07 1.04 -5.47
C LYS A 38 4.07 -0.45 -5.81
N LEU A 39 3.39 -1.27 -4.99
CA LEU A 39 3.29 -2.71 -5.25
C LEU A 39 2.56 -2.99 -6.58
N ALA A 40 1.46 -2.28 -6.86
CA ALA A 40 0.75 -2.41 -8.13
C ALA A 40 1.66 -2.07 -9.32
N GLN A 41 2.49 -1.03 -9.19
CA GLN A 41 3.46 -0.63 -10.19
C GLN A 41 4.56 -1.70 -10.40
N ASP A 42 5.05 -2.33 -9.34
CA ASP A 42 6.03 -3.43 -9.47
C ASP A 42 5.44 -4.63 -10.22
N TYR A 43 4.17 -4.97 -10.00
CA TYR A 43 3.49 -5.99 -10.81
C TYR A 43 3.39 -5.60 -12.29
N ARG A 44 3.19 -4.32 -12.61
CA ARG A 44 3.21 -3.83 -14.01
C ARG A 44 4.61 -3.93 -14.62
N TYR A 45 5.65 -3.61 -13.85
CA TYR A 45 7.04 -3.79 -14.30
C TYR A 45 7.35 -5.24 -14.61
N PHE A 46 6.91 -6.17 -13.77
CA PHE A 46 7.06 -7.60 -14.04
C PHE A 46 6.30 -8.02 -15.31
N ALA A 47 5.05 -7.57 -15.46
CA ALA A 47 4.24 -7.89 -16.65
C ALA A 47 4.85 -7.35 -17.95
N ASN A 48 5.55 -6.22 -17.90
CA ASN A 48 6.29 -5.64 -19.03
C ASN A 48 7.71 -6.20 -19.20
N GLY A 49 8.12 -7.15 -18.36
CA GLY A 49 9.45 -7.78 -18.40
C GLY A 49 10.60 -6.89 -17.92
N TRP A 50 10.32 -5.81 -17.19
CA TRP A 50 11.33 -4.88 -16.67
C TRP A 50 12.00 -5.38 -15.38
N ILE A 51 11.32 -6.26 -14.65
CA ILE A 51 11.88 -6.98 -13.50
C ILE A 51 11.58 -8.46 -13.63
N ASP A 52 12.41 -9.30 -13.04
CA ASP A 52 12.19 -10.75 -13.00
C ASP A 52 11.30 -11.15 -11.79
N ALA A 53 10.93 -12.43 -11.74
CA ALA A 53 10.08 -12.96 -10.68
C ALA A 53 10.73 -12.89 -9.29
N LYS A 54 12.07 -13.01 -9.23
CA LYS A 54 12.84 -12.97 -7.98
C LYS A 54 12.82 -11.56 -7.39
N GLU A 55 12.99 -10.55 -8.24
CA GLU A 55 12.93 -9.15 -7.86
C GLU A 55 11.50 -8.74 -7.48
N LEU A 56 10.48 -9.24 -8.20
CA LEU A 56 9.09 -9.05 -7.80
C LEU A 56 8.81 -9.65 -6.41
N GLU A 57 9.27 -10.88 -6.14
CA GLU A 57 9.10 -11.52 -4.83
C GLU A 57 9.77 -10.72 -3.71
N ARG A 58 10.99 -10.24 -3.95
CA ARG A 58 11.73 -9.41 -2.98
C ARG A 58 10.98 -8.13 -2.67
N ARG A 59 10.57 -7.37 -3.69
CA ARG A 59 9.80 -6.12 -3.52
C ARG A 59 8.44 -6.36 -2.87
N GLY A 60 7.78 -7.47 -3.22
CA GLY A 60 6.53 -7.88 -2.59
C GLY A 60 6.68 -8.12 -1.08
N LYS A 61 7.75 -8.81 -0.65
CA LYS A 61 8.05 -9.01 0.77
C LYS A 61 8.34 -7.70 1.50
N ASP A 62 9.09 -6.81 0.87
CA ASP A 62 9.40 -5.49 1.44
C ASP A 62 8.11 -4.65 1.62
N ALA A 63 7.26 -4.59 0.59
CA ALA A 63 5.98 -3.89 0.63
C ALA A 63 5.04 -4.46 1.71
N MET A 64 4.92 -5.79 1.80
CA MET A 64 4.12 -6.44 2.84
C MET A 64 4.63 -6.13 4.25
N SER A 65 5.96 -6.10 4.44
CA SER A 65 6.56 -5.75 5.73
C SER A 65 6.24 -4.31 6.13
N GLU A 66 6.29 -3.37 5.19
CA GLU A 66 5.95 -1.97 5.46
C GLU A 66 4.46 -1.78 5.75
N LEU A 67 3.57 -2.47 5.02
CA LEU A 67 2.13 -2.46 5.28
C LEU A 67 1.79 -2.99 6.67
N ILE A 68 2.47 -4.05 7.13
CA ILE A 68 2.34 -4.57 8.50
C ILE A 68 2.82 -3.51 9.50
N ARG A 69 3.96 -2.88 9.25
CA ARG A 69 4.51 -1.82 10.11
C ARG A 69 3.56 -0.63 10.27
N LEU A 70 3.00 -0.15 9.15
CA LEU A 70 2.02 0.94 9.12
C LEU A 70 0.72 0.58 9.86
N ARG A 71 0.39 -0.71 9.95
CA ARG A 71 -0.77 -1.23 10.70
C ARG A 71 -0.48 -1.40 12.19
N GLU A 72 0.75 -1.74 12.57
CA GLU A 72 1.14 -2.10 13.94
C GLU A 72 1.66 -0.93 14.79
N ASP A 73 2.01 0.22 14.20
CA ASP A 73 2.56 1.36 14.93
C ASP A 73 1.64 1.85 16.09
N PRO A 74 2.02 1.65 17.37
CA PRO A 74 1.20 1.96 18.54
C PRO A 74 1.18 3.44 18.94
N SER A 75 2.05 4.27 18.37
CA SER A 75 1.98 5.73 18.55
C SER A 75 0.66 6.33 18.01
N ALA A 76 -0.09 5.54 17.24
CA ALA A 76 -1.44 5.79 16.78
C ALA A 76 -2.58 5.51 17.80
N ARG A 77 -2.28 4.96 18.99
CA ARG A 77 -3.28 4.78 20.08
C ARG A 77 -3.34 5.94 21.07
N LEU A 78 -2.40 6.88 21.03
CA LEU A 78 -2.26 7.95 22.04
C LEU A 78 -3.05 9.23 21.75
N VAL A 79 -4.03 9.22 20.84
CA VAL A 79 -4.95 10.35 20.64
C VAL A 79 -6.39 9.88 20.84
N SER A 80 -6.63 9.26 21.98
CA SER A 80 -7.96 9.11 22.56
C SER A 80 -7.83 9.54 24.01
N ASP A 81 -8.02 10.84 24.22
CA ASP A 81 -8.50 11.44 25.45
C ASP A 81 -9.59 12.46 25.04
#